data_AF-A0A353TFQ8-F1
#
_entry.id   AF-A0A353TFQ8-F1
#
_cell.length_a   1.000
_cell.length_b   1.000
_cell.length_c   1.000
_cell.angle_alpha   90.00
_cell.angle_beta   90.00
_cell.angle_gamma   90.00
#
_symmetry.space_group_name_H-M   'P 1'
#
loop_
_entity.id
_entity.type
_entity.pdbx_description
1 polymer ?
#
loop_
_entity_poly.entity_id
_entity_poly.type
_entity_poly.pdbx_seq_one_letter_code
_entity_poly.pdbx_strand_id
1 'polypeptide(L)'
;GKDGEPLRMPYSYRDSRTFTAPENFFNKVLSKKDTYLKTGIQIMNFNSLFQLFTQHEDNNPIYPVTDKFLFMPDALSYLLTNKMVTEYTIASTSQLLNPFTR
;
A
#
# COMPACT_ATOMS: atom_id res chain seq x y z
N GLY A 1 -5.74 14.41 5.21
CA GLY A 1 -6.87 13.57 5.62
C GLY A 1 -8.06 14.03 4.81
N LYS A 2 -9.23 14.16 5.45
CA LYS A 2 -10.44 14.71 4.79
C LYS A 2 -10.28 16.17 4.35
N ASP A 3 -9.34 16.88 4.96
CA ASP A 3 -8.89 18.22 4.63
C ASP A 3 -7.93 18.29 3.42
N GLY A 4 -7.52 17.14 2.87
CA GLY A 4 -6.57 17.07 1.76
C GLY A 4 -5.09 17.14 2.19
N GLU A 5 -4.78 17.31 3.47
CA GLU A 5 -3.40 17.46 3.96
C GLU A 5 -2.69 16.10 4.17
N PRO A 6 -1.37 16.01 3.99
CA PRO A 6 -0.62 14.80 4.36
C PRO A 6 -0.74 14.51 5.86
N LEU A 7 -1.22 13.31 6.20
CA LEU A 7 -1.42 12.92 7.61
C LEU A 7 -0.12 12.51 8.31
N ARG A 8 0.90 12.10 7.55
CA ARG A 8 2.22 11.69 8.05
C ARG A 8 3.27 11.73 6.95
N MET A 9 4.53 11.68 7.36
CA MET A 9 5.62 11.37 6.43
C MET A 9 5.52 9.91 5.94
N PRO A 10 5.77 9.66 4.65
CA PRO A 10 5.78 8.31 4.09
C PRO A 10 6.97 7.52 4.64
N TYR A 11 6.77 6.21 4.83
CA TYR A 11 7.88 5.31 5.12
C TYR A 11 8.65 4.99 3.85
N SER A 12 9.95 4.79 3.99
CA SER A 12 10.78 4.25 2.91
C SER A 12 10.50 2.76 2.71
N TYR A 13 10.59 2.28 1.47
CA TYR A 13 10.54 0.84 1.17
C TYR A 13 11.71 0.06 1.82
N ARG A 14 12.77 0.75 2.27
CA ARG A 14 13.92 0.17 2.98
C ARG A 14 13.70 0.03 4.49
N ASP A 15 12.58 0.52 5.01
CA ASP A 15 12.26 0.39 6.42
C ASP A 15 12.12 -1.10 6.81
N SER A 16 12.70 -1.50 7.93
CA SER A 16 12.76 -2.89 8.36
C SER A 16 11.44 -3.42 8.93
N ARG A 17 10.46 -2.55 9.22
CA ARG A 17 9.17 -2.90 9.83
C ARG A 17 8.39 -4.00 9.11
N THR A 18 8.59 -4.16 7.80
CA THR A 18 7.83 -5.13 7.01
C THR A 18 8.56 -6.46 6.78
N PHE A 19 9.72 -6.70 7.37
CA PHE A 19 10.52 -7.90 7.09
C PHE A 19 9.76 -9.21 7.35
N THR A 20 8.96 -9.26 8.41
CA THR A 20 8.11 -10.43 8.76
C THR A 20 6.69 -10.32 8.21
N ALA A 21 6.34 -9.22 7.56
CA ALA A 21 4.97 -8.92 7.15
C ALA A 21 4.38 -9.94 6.16
N PRO A 22 5.11 -10.48 5.17
CA PRO A 22 4.57 -11.50 4.28
C PRO A 22 4.12 -12.76 5.02
N GLU A 23 4.94 -13.30 5.91
CA GLU A 23 4.61 -14.51 6.68
C GLU A 23 3.38 -14.28 7.57
N ASN A 24 3.34 -13.13 8.26
CA ASN A 24 2.20 -12.74 9.09
C ASN A 24 0.91 -12.59 8.27
N PHE A 25 0.99 -11.96 7.10
CA PHE A 25 -0.15 -11.80 6.19
C PHE A 25 -0.65 -13.16 5.69
N PHE A 26 0.25 -14.06 5.31
CA PHE A 26 -0.12 -15.38 4.80
C PHE A 26 -0.80 -16.26 5.86
N ASN A 27 -0.42 -16.10 7.12
CA ASN A 27 -1.02 -16.83 8.23
C ASN A 27 -2.40 -16.28 8.65
N LYS A 28 -2.67 -14.99 8.42
CA LYS A 28 -3.87 -14.32 8.95
C LYS A 28 -4.92 -13.96 7.91
N VAL A 29 -4.51 -13.67 6.67
CA VAL A 29 -5.38 -13.02 5.68
C VAL A 29 -5.58 -13.87 4.43
N LEU A 30 -4.50 -14.24 3.74
CA LEU A 30 -4.60 -14.93 2.45
C LEU A 30 -3.33 -15.72 2.15
N SER A 31 -3.44 -16.94 1.63
CA SER A 31 -2.25 -17.76 1.31
C SER A 31 -1.32 -17.07 0.30
N LYS A 32 -0.02 -17.43 0.31
CA LYS A 32 0.96 -16.94 -0.67
C LYS A 32 0.53 -17.19 -2.11
N LYS A 33 -0.01 -18.39 -2.38
CA LYS A 33 -0.46 -18.80 -3.72
C LYS A 33 -1.63 -17.94 -4.19
N ASP A 34 -2.64 -17.74 -3.35
CA ASP A 34 -3.82 -16.97 -3.74
C ASP A 34 -3.49 -15.48 -3.89
N THR A 35 -2.59 -14.96 -3.05
CA THR A 35 -2.08 -13.59 -3.16
C THR A 35 -1.41 -13.38 -4.52
N TYR A 36 -0.55 -14.32 -4.93
CA TYR A 36 0.09 -14.28 -6.24
C TYR A 36 -0.92 -14.42 -7.38
N LEU A 37 -1.87 -15.36 -7.30
CA LEU A 37 -2.89 -15.54 -8.35
C LEU A 37 -3.79 -14.32 -8.53
N LYS A 38 -4.08 -13.59 -7.44
CA LYS A 38 -4.91 -12.39 -7.50
C LYS A 38 -4.19 -11.17 -8.05
N THR A 39 -2.87 -11.11 -7.95
CA THR A 39 -2.11 -9.87 -8.22
C THR A 39 -1.06 -10.02 -9.32
N GLY A 40 -0.52 -11.22 -9.54
CA GLY A 40 0.56 -11.51 -10.48
C GLY A 40 1.93 -10.96 -10.06
N ILE A 41 2.06 -10.39 -8.86
CA ILE A 41 3.25 -9.67 -8.42
C ILE A 41 4.15 -10.56 -7.56
N GLN A 42 5.46 -10.50 -7.80
CA GLN A 42 6.47 -11.12 -6.95
C GLN A 42 6.29 -10.69 -5.49
N ILE A 43 6.29 -11.64 -4.56
CA ILE A 43 6.21 -11.35 -3.14
C ILE A 43 7.52 -10.68 -2.68
N MET A 44 7.46 -9.38 -2.41
CA MET A 44 8.54 -8.62 -1.77
C MET A 44 7.99 -8.00 -0.50
N ASN A 45 8.69 -8.14 0.61
CA ASN A 45 8.28 -7.66 1.93
C ASN A 45 7.93 -6.16 1.97
N PHE A 46 8.47 -5.36 1.05
CA PHE A 46 8.22 -3.91 0.98
C PHE A 46 7.06 -3.50 0.05
N ASN A 47 6.38 -4.45 -0.63
CA ASN A 47 5.21 -4.14 -1.45
C ASN A 47 4.14 -3.39 -0.61
N SER A 48 3.37 -2.51 -1.26
CA SER A 48 2.38 -1.67 -0.56
C SER A 48 1.37 -2.48 0.24
N LEU A 49 0.95 -3.66 -0.26
CA LEU A 49 0.14 -4.61 0.49
C LEU A 49 0.68 -4.88 1.90
N PHE A 50 1.97 -5.21 2.02
CA PHE A 50 2.58 -5.55 3.30
C PHE A 50 2.86 -4.32 4.16
N GLN A 51 3.16 -3.17 3.54
CA GLN A 51 3.28 -1.92 4.29
C GLN A 51 1.97 -1.53 4.95
N LEU A 52 0.85 -1.60 4.22
CA LEU A 52 -0.48 -1.29 4.75
C LEU A 52 -0.95 -2.35 5.77
N PHE A 53 -0.69 -3.63 5.51
CA PHE A 53 -0.98 -4.69 6.47
C PHE A 53 -0.23 -4.47 7.79
N THR A 54 1.07 -4.16 7.74
CA THR A 54 1.88 -3.91 8.94
C THR A 54 1.31 -2.75 9.76
N GLN A 55 0.95 -1.63 9.11
CA GLN A 55 0.39 -0.49 9.84
C GLN A 55 -1.00 -0.76 10.43
N HIS A 56 -1.78 -1.61 9.76
CA HIS A 56 -3.07 -2.06 10.29
C HIS A 56 -2.87 -2.92 11.55
N GLU A 57 -1.96 -3.90 11.49
CA GLU A 57 -1.63 -4.77 12.64
C GLU A 57 -1.05 -4.00 13.83
N ASP A 58 -0.28 -2.93 13.56
CA ASP A 58 0.27 -2.04 14.58
C ASP A 58 -0.78 -1.12 15.22
N ASN A 59 -2.07 -1.24 14.83
CA ASN A 59 -3.15 -0.34 15.25
C ASN A 59 -2.78 1.14 15.08
N ASN A 60 -2.16 1.48 13.94
CA ASN A 60 -1.63 2.80 13.74
C ASN A 60 -2.76 3.86 13.82
N PRO A 61 -2.66 4.87 14.71
CA PRO A 61 -3.74 5.82 14.99
C PRO A 61 -4.14 6.69 13.80
N ILE A 62 -3.36 6.64 12.71
CA ILE A 62 -3.65 7.36 11.48
C ILE A 62 -4.78 6.72 10.65
N TYR A 63 -5.04 5.41 10.80
CA TYR A 63 -6.02 4.70 9.98
C TYR A 63 -7.45 5.27 10.14
N PRO A 64 -7.96 5.51 11.37
CA PRO A 64 -9.28 6.09 11.57
C PRO A 64 -9.50 7.46 10.90
N VAL A 65 -8.42 8.21 10.66
CA VAL A 65 -8.46 9.55 10.07
C VAL A 65 -7.99 9.58 8.60
N THR A 66 -7.59 8.42 8.05
CA THR A 66 -7.14 8.31 6.66
C THR A 66 -8.33 8.35 5.72
N ASP A 67 -8.33 9.29 4.78
CA ASP A 67 -9.33 9.36 3.71
C ASP A 67 -8.88 8.57 2.47
N LYS A 68 -7.63 8.79 2.03
CA LYS A 68 -7.05 8.12 0.85
C LYS A 68 -5.57 7.81 1.05
N PHE A 69 -5.11 6.80 0.30
CA PHE A 69 -3.71 6.51 0.09
C PHE A 69 -3.31 6.94 -1.33
N LEU A 70 -2.17 7.60 -1.46
CA LEU A 70 -1.59 7.98 -2.75
C LEU A 70 -0.21 7.33 -2.89
N PHE A 71 0.10 6.84 -4.10
CA PHE A 71 1.47 6.44 -4.41
C PHE A 71 2.36 7.67 -4.53
N MET A 72 3.67 7.51 -4.35
CA MET A 72 4.62 8.64 -4.40
C MET A 72 4.48 9.55 -5.63
N PRO A 73 4.41 9.05 -6.88
CA PRO A 73 4.19 9.92 -8.04
C PRO A 73 2.84 10.66 -7.97
N ASP A 74 1.77 9.96 -7.59
CA ASP A 74 0.43 10.56 -7.47
C ASP A 74 0.37 11.62 -6.37
N ALA A 75 1.07 11.40 -5.25
CA ALA A 75 1.17 12.35 -4.15
C ALA A 75 1.91 13.62 -4.58
N LEU A 76 3.01 13.50 -5.31
CA LEU A 76 3.73 14.66 -5.87
C LEU A 76 2.85 15.41 -6.88
N SER A 77 2.15 14.69 -7.77
CA SER A 77 1.20 15.31 -8.70
C SER A 77 0.06 16.01 -7.97
N TYR A 78 -0.47 15.41 -6.89
CA TYR A 78 -1.52 16.01 -6.07
C TYR A 78 -1.05 17.32 -5.43
N LEU A 79 0.17 17.37 -4.85
CA LEU A 79 0.71 18.59 -4.25
C LEU A 79 0.85 19.75 -5.25
N LEU A 80 0.99 19.46 -6.55
CA LEU A 80 1.13 20.46 -7.61
C LEU A 80 -0.20 20.84 -8.27
N THR A 81 -1.22 19.98 -8.19
CA THR A 81 -2.43 20.11 -9.03
C THR A 81 -3.74 20.04 -8.24
N ASN A 82 -3.70 19.66 -6.97
CA ASN A 82 -4.84 19.28 -6.13
C ASN A 82 -5.72 18.17 -6.72
N LYS A 83 -5.23 17.41 -7.70
CA LYS A 83 -5.94 16.26 -8.28
C LYS A 83 -5.35 14.96 -7.77
N MET A 84 -6.17 14.22 -7.02
CA MET A 84 -5.82 12.87 -6.57
C MET A 84 -6.14 11.88 -7.69
N VAL A 85 -5.11 11.21 -8.18
CA VAL A 85 -5.22 10.17 -9.21
C VAL A 85 -4.55 8.89 -8.72
N THR A 86 -4.73 7.81 -9.47
CA THR A 86 -4.00 6.56 -9.24
C THR A 86 -3.56 6.06 -10.60
N GLU A 87 -2.30 6.28 -10.92
CA GLU A 87 -1.72 5.85 -12.19
C GLU A 87 -1.57 4.32 -12.21
N TYR A 88 -1.87 3.69 -13.35
CA TYR A 88 -1.98 2.24 -13.48
C TYR A 88 -0.64 1.53 -13.26
N THR A 89 0.44 2.02 -13.86
CA THR A 89 1.75 1.36 -13.78
C THR A 89 2.29 1.36 -12.34
N ILE A 90 2.18 2.48 -11.62
CA ILE A 90 2.59 2.50 -10.21
C ILE A 90 1.67 1.64 -9.34
N ALA A 91 0.36 1.65 -9.59
CA ALA A 91 -0.59 0.81 -8.87
C ALA A 91 -0.30 -0.69 -9.07
N SER A 92 0.20 -1.10 -10.24
CA SER A 92 0.57 -2.49 -10.51
C SER A 92 1.72 -2.99 -9.61
N THR A 93 2.61 -2.11 -9.14
CA THR A 93 3.71 -2.48 -8.22
C THR A 93 3.24 -2.79 -6.80
N SER A 94 2.02 -2.38 -6.45
CA SER A 94 1.54 -2.35 -5.06
C SER A 94 1.19 -3.73 -4.47
N GLN A 95 0.97 -4.72 -5.34
CA GLN A 95 0.35 -6.00 -4.98
C GLN A 95 -1.08 -5.87 -4.44
N LEU A 96 -1.80 -4.82 -4.86
CA LEU A 96 -3.22 -4.58 -4.55
C LEU A 96 -4.10 -4.55 -5.80
N LEU A 97 -3.48 -4.54 -6.99
CA LEU A 97 -4.16 -4.53 -8.28
C LEU A 97 -4.43 -5.96 -8.73
N ASN A 98 -5.66 -6.24 -9.19
CA ASN A 98 -5.99 -7.48 -9.87
C ASN A 98 -5.88 -7.28 -11.39
N PRO A 99 -4.95 -7.95 -12.08
CA PRO A 99 -4.72 -7.75 -13.52
C PRO A 99 -5.84 -8.29 -14.41
N PHE A 100 -6.78 -9.08 -13.88
CA PHE A 100 -7.91 -9.63 -14.66
C PHE A 100 -9.15 -8.73 -14.65
N THR A 101 -9.24 -7.77 -13.73
CA THR A 101 -10.41 -6.92 -13.54
C THR A 101 -10.09 -5.43 -13.70
N ARG A 102 -8.91 -5.11 -14.24
CA ARG A 102 -8.37 -3.76 -14.38
C ARG A 102 -7.92 -3.54 -15.80
#